data_AF-A0A924DIE4-F1
#
_entry.id   AF-A0A924DIE4-F1
#
_cell.length_a   1.000
_cell.length_b   1.000
_cell.length_c   1.000
_cell.angle_alpha   90.00
_cell.angle_beta   90.00
_cell.angle_gamma   90.00
#
_symmetry.space_group_name_H-M   'P 1'
#
loop_
_entity.id
_entity.type
_entity.pdbx_description
1 polymer ?
#
loop_
_entity_poly.entity_id
_entity_poly.type
_entity_poly.pdbx_seq_one_letter_code
_entity_poly.pdbx_strand_id
1 'polypeptide(L)'
;MKKIIVSALILGSLVVSCKKNNPAPTCEKTVAGLSANYKITKVEIVSTSGNSDITSTYLDACKKDGLYQLKSNNSFIYTEAGSSCTGSGTGSWNAAADKITII
;
A
#
# COMPACT_ATOMS: atom_id res chain seq x y z
N MET A 1 35.50 54.26 -31.29
CA MET A 1 34.60 55.07 -30.44
C MET A 1 33.29 55.31 -31.19
N LYS A 2 32.17 55.38 -30.46
CA LYS A 2 30.75 55.48 -30.89
C LYS A 2 30.06 54.11 -31.02
N LYS A 3 29.57 53.52 -29.92
CA LYS A 3 28.26 53.75 -29.25
C LYS A 3 27.08 53.48 -30.18
N ILE A 4 26.55 52.25 -30.16
CA ILE A 4 25.10 51.99 -30.27
C ILE A 4 24.79 50.85 -29.29
N ILE A 5 24.31 51.25 -28.11
CA ILE A 5 23.55 50.42 -27.17
C ILE A 5 22.09 50.65 -27.56
N VAL A 6 21.28 49.60 -27.61
CA VAL A 6 19.86 49.53 -27.22
C VAL A 6 19.14 48.42 -28.00
N SER A 7 18.38 47.63 -27.26
CA SER A 7 17.26 46.77 -27.69
C SER A 7 17.60 45.55 -28.55
N ALA A 8 17.70 44.39 -27.89
CA ALA A 8 16.94 43.17 -28.24
C ALA A 8 17.52 41.97 -27.47
N LEU A 9 17.42 41.96 -26.14
CA LEU A 9 17.71 40.75 -25.36
C LEU A 9 16.54 40.44 -24.42
N ILE A 10 15.33 40.47 -24.98
CA ILE A 10 14.11 39.94 -24.36
C ILE A 10 13.56 38.97 -25.39
N LEU A 11 13.95 37.68 -25.35
CA LEU A 11 13.30 36.55 -26.06
C LEU A 11 14.16 35.28 -25.93
N GLY A 12 14.56 34.91 -24.71
CA GLY A 12 15.44 33.76 -24.51
C GLY A 12 15.18 32.90 -23.28
N SER A 13 14.24 33.28 -22.40
CA SER A 13 13.75 32.40 -21.34
C SER A 13 12.75 31.41 -21.94
N LEU A 14 13.28 30.49 -22.74
CA LEU A 14 12.62 29.22 -23.00
C LEU A 14 12.38 28.57 -21.65
N VAL A 15 11.14 28.69 -21.19
CA VAL A 15 10.57 27.89 -20.12
C VAL A 15 10.72 26.43 -20.53
N VAL A 16 11.84 25.80 -20.17
CA VAL A 16 11.91 24.35 -20.00
C VAL A 16 11.02 24.03 -18.80
N SER A 17 9.72 24.05 -19.07
CA SER A 17 8.72 23.42 -18.26
C SER A 17 9.01 21.93 -18.35
N CYS A 18 9.89 21.46 -17.48
CA CYS A 18 9.93 20.07 -17.11
C CYS A 18 8.56 19.77 -16.50
N LYS A 19 7.57 19.46 -17.33
CA LYS A 19 6.39 18.74 -16.86
C LYS A 19 6.96 17.53 -16.15
N LYS A 20 6.86 17.53 -14.83
CA LYS A 20 7.10 16.35 -14.02
C LYS A 20 5.98 15.38 -14.39
N ASN A 21 6.15 14.70 -15.53
CA ASN A 21 5.44 13.47 -15.87
C ASN A 21 5.95 12.44 -14.87
N ASN A 22 5.55 12.59 -13.61
CA ASN A 22 5.58 11.48 -12.70
C ASN A 22 4.46 10.57 -13.19
N PRO A 23 4.76 9.41 -13.81
CA PRO A 23 3.73 8.40 -13.98
C PRO A 23 3.07 8.19 -12.63
N ALA A 24 1.75 7.98 -12.64
CA ALA A 24 1.03 7.64 -11.42
C ALA A 24 1.79 6.51 -10.70
N PRO A 25 1.95 6.57 -9.37
CA PRO A 25 2.69 5.56 -8.63
C PRO A 25 2.11 4.19 -8.97
N THR A 26 2.90 3.35 -9.62
CA THR A 26 2.51 1.97 -9.90
C THR A 26 2.69 1.19 -8.62
N CYS A 27 1.59 0.88 -7.94
CA CYS A 27 1.62 -0.01 -6.79
C CYS A 27 2.13 -1.38 -7.22
N GLU A 28 3.25 -1.81 -6.66
CA GLU A 28 3.82 -3.11 -6.96
C GLU A 28 2.92 -4.22 -6.40
N LYS A 29 2.56 -5.19 -7.24
CA LYS A 29 1.68 -6.33 -6.89
C LYS A 29 2.43 -7.65 -6.82
N THR A 30 3.75 -7.61 -6.74
CA THR A 30 4.60 -8.80 -6.63
C THR A 30 4.66 -9.26 -5.17
N VAL A 31 5.11 -10.49 -4.95
CA VAL A 31 5.45 -10.99 -3.60
C VAL A 31 6.45 -10.04 -2.92
N ALA A 32 7.45 -9.55 -3.65
CA ALA A 32 8.45 -8.64 -3.08
C ALA A 32 7.83 -7.29 -2.65
N GLY A 33 7.00 -6.69 -3.49
CA GLY A 33 6.35 -5.39 -3.20
C GLY A 33 5.26 -5.45 -2.12
N LEU A 34 4.68 -6.62 -1.88
CA LEU A 34 3.64 -6.85 -0.87
C LEU A 34 4.17 -7.55 0.40
N SER A 35 5.47 -7.82 0.48
CA SER A 35 6.08 -8.42 1.68
C SER A 35 6.20 -7.39 2.79
N ALA A 36 5.34 -7.47 3.79
CA ALA A 36 5.33 -6.56 4.93
C ALA A 36 4.54 -7.14 6.12
N ASN A 37 4.40 -6.32 7.16
CA ASN A 37 3.55 -6.58 8.31
C ASN A 37 2.23 -5.82 8.17
N TYR A 38 1.12 -6.52 8.31
CA TYR A 38 -0.22 -6.00 8.14
C TYR A 38 -1.06 -6.20 9.40
N LYS A 39 -2.05 -5.32 9.57
CA LYS A 39 -3.13 -5.43 10.55
C LYS A 39 -4.45 -5.22 9.86
N ILE A 40 -5.47 -5.98 10.24
CA ILE A 40 -6.83 -5.74 9.77
C ILE A 40 -7.37 -4.52 10.52
N THR A 41 -7.73 -3.48 9.78
CA THR A 41 -8.29 -2.24 10.36
C THR A 41 -9.82 -2.22 10.30
N LYS A 42 -10.42 -2.93 9.35
CA LYS A 42 -11.86 -2.96 9.13
C LYS A 42 -12.29 -4.23 8.40
N VAL A 43 -13.46 -4.76 8.77
CA VAL A 43 -14.19 -5.80 8.05
C VAL A 43 -15.60 -5.29 7.80
N GLU A 44 -16.02 -5.28 6.53
CA GLU A 44 -17.33 -4.78 6.12
C GLU A 44 -18.09 -5.84 5.34
N ILE A 45 -19.40 -5.88 5.56
CA ILE A 45 -20.33 -6.54 4.63
C ILE A 45 -20.76 -5.50 3.62
N VAL A 46 -20.50 -5.78 2.34
CA VAL A 46 -20.96 -4.97 1.22
C VAL A 46 -22.25 -5.57 0.68
N SER A 47 -23.31 -4.78 0.59
CA SER A 47 -24.62 -5.20 0.09
C SER A 47 -25.23 -4.12 -0.80
N THR A 48 -26.34 -4.46 -1.48
CA THR A 48 -27.06 -3.49 -2.31
C THR A 48 -27.65 -2.32 -1.52
N SER A 49 -27.89 -2.48 -0.22
CA SER A 49 -28.37 -1.43 0.69
C SER A 49 -27.26 -0.60 1.33
N GLY A 50 -25.99 -0.93 1.07
CA GLY A 50 -24.83 -0.21 1.60
C GLY A 50 -23.80 -1.12 2.27
N ASN A 51 -22.82 -0.47 2.93
CA ASN A 51 -21.73 -1.12 3.65
C ASN A 51 -22.00 -1.08 5.16
N SER A 52 -21.85 -2.21 5.82
CA SER A 52 -21.97 -2.32 7.28
C SER A 52 -20.66 -2.80 7.87
N ASP A 53 -20.11 -2.04 8.83
CA ASP A 53 -18.94 -2.44 9.60
C ASP A 53 -19.31 -3.58 10.56
N ILE A 54 -18.62 -4.70 10.44
CA ILE A 54 -18.79 -5.89 11.28
C ILE A 54 -17.51 -6.26 12.02
N THR A 55 -16.50 -5.38 12.04
CA THR A 55 -15.15 -5.67 12.54
C THR A 55 -15.18 -6.24 13.95
N SER A 56 -15.94 -5.64 14.87
CA SER A 56 -16.03 -6.07 16.27
C SER A 56 -16.76 -7.40 16.48
N THR A 57 -17.63 -7.78 15.54
CA THR A 57 -18.41 -9.03 15.62
C THR A 57 -17.66 -10.17 14.95
N TYR A 58 -16.84 -9.86 13.93
CA TYR A 58 -16.07 -10.83 13.17
C TYR A 58 -14.71 -11.13 13.80
N LEU A 59 -14.04 -10.12 14.36
CA LEU A 59 -12.76 -10.27 15.05
C LEU A 59 -12.97 -10.20 16.56
N ASP A 60 -12.61 -11.27 17.26
CA ASP A 60 -12.50 -11.25 18.71
C ASP A 60 -11.32 -10.38 19.19
N ALA A 61 -11.22 -10.17 20.50
CA ALA A 61 -10.19 -9.31 21.09
C ALA A 61 -8.76 -9.77 20.76
N CYS A 62 -8.51 -11.07 20.63
CA CYS A 62 -7.20 -11.62 20.30
C CYS A 62 -6.80 -11.33 18.85
N LYS A 63 -7.78 -11.35 17.94
CA LYS A 63 -7.56 -11.16 16.50
C LYS A 63 -7.54 -9.71 16.06
N LYS A 64 -8.21 -8.82 16.81
CA LYS A 64 -8.34 -7.41 16.46
C LYS A 64 -7.01 -6.69 16.31
N ASP A 65 -6.04 -7.04 17.15
CA ASP A 65 -4.68 -6.49 17.14
C ASP A 65 -3.64 -7.44 16.52
N GLY A 66 -4.10 -8.54 15.92
CA GLY A 66 -3.26 -9.58 15.32
C GLY A 66 -2.37 -9.05 14.18
N LEU A 67 -1.16 -9.59 14.10
CA LEU A 67 -0.14 -9.23 13.12
C LEU A 67 -0.03 -10.29 12.03
N TYR A 68 -0.21 -9.88 10.78
CA TYR A 68 -0.11 -10.70 9.59
C TYR A 68 1.20 -10.38 8.87
N GLN A 69 2.16 -11.29 8.90
CA GLN A 69 3.49 -11.09 8.32
C GLN A 69 3.61 -11.86 7.01
N LEU A 70 3.64 -11.13 5.90
CA LEU A 70 3.87 -11.65 4.55
C LEU A 70 5.37 -11.54 4.24
N LYS A 71 6.10 -12.67 4.21
CA LYS A 71 7.54 -12.68 3.94
C LYS A 71 7.85 -12.89 2.46
N SER A 72 8.97 -12.32 2.01
CA SER A 72 9.42 -12.38 0.61
C SER A 72 9.78 -13.77 0.09
N ASN A 73 9.93 -14.75 0.98
CA ASN A 73 10.15 -16.16 0.64
C ASN A 73 8.85 -16.97 0.60
N ASN A 74 7.70 -16.33 0.40
CA ASN A 74 6.37 -16.95 0.37
C ASN A 74 5.91 -17.59 1.70
N SER A 75 6.60 -17.37 2.82
CA SER A 75 6.11 -17.80 4.14
C SER A 75 5.24 -16.74 4.81
N PHE A 76 4.23 -17.20 5.54
CA PHE A 76 3.26 -16.39 6.28
C PHE A 76 3.36 -16.68 7.78
N ILE A 77 3.29 -15.65 8.60
CA ILE A 77 3.17 -15.78 10.05
C ILE A 77 2.03 -14.91 10.54
N TYR A 78 1.12 -15.53 11.30
CA TYR A 78 0.08 -14.83 12.05
C TYR A 78 0.40 -14.86 13.55
N THR A 79 0.31 -13.71 14.21
CA THR A 79 0.52 -13.60 15.65
C THR A 79 -0.64 -12.83 16.28
N GLU A 80 -1.38 -13.47 17.18
CA GLU A 80 -2.41 -12.80 17.97
C GLU A 80 -1.78 -11.85 19.00
N ALA A 81 -2.48 -10.77 19.31
CA ALA A 81 -2.03 -9.81 20.31
C ALA A 81 -2.68 -10.12 21.65
N GLY A 82 -1.87 -10.53 22.63
CA GLY A 82 -2.31 -10.80 23.99
C GLY A 82 -1.68 -12.08 24.55
N SER A 83 -1.20 -12.03 25.79
CA SER A 83 -0.52 -13.17 26.42
C SER A 83 -1.42 -14.38 26.68
N SER A 84 -2.74 -14.20 26.71
CA SER A 84 -3.74 -15.26 26.86
C SER A 84 -4.23 -15.84 25.53
N CYS A 85 -3.82 -15.27 24.40
CA CYS A 85 -4.28 -15.66 23.07
C CYS A 85 -3.39 -16.78 22.51
N THR A 86 -3.99 -17.82 21.94
CA THR A 86 -3.27 -19.05 21.54
C THR A 86 -3.45 -19.41 20.05
N GLY A 87 -4.12 -18.55 19.26
CA GLY A 87 -4.46 -18.80 17.86
C GLY A 87 -3.39 -18.36 16.85
N SER A 88 -2.15 -18.15 17.27
CA SER A 88 -1.05 -17.81 16.36
C SER A 88 -0.70 -18.99 15.45
N GLY A 89 -0.18 -18.72 14.24
CA GLY A 89 0.08 -19.77 13.26
C GLY A 89 1.07 -19.38 12.17
N THR A 90 1.46 -20.36 11.37
CA THR A 90 2.36 -20.19 10.24
C THR A 90 1.80 -20.90 9.02
N GLY A 91 2.08 -20.37 7.83
CA GLY A 91 1.63 -20.94 6.58
C GLY A 91 2.45 -20.46 5.40
N SER A 92 1.88 -20.59 4.20
CA SER A 92 2.45 -20.02 2.98
C SER A 92 1.50 -18.97 2.40
N TRP A 93 2.03 -18.09 1.56
CA TRP A 93 1.22 -17.11 0.84
C TRP A 93 1.76 -16.86 -0.56
N ASN A 94 0.90 -16.30 -1.40
CA ASN A 94 1.27 -15.86 -2.73
C ASN A 94 0.45 -14.62 -3.15
N ALA A 95 1.02 -13.84 -4.07
CA ALA A 95 0.36 -12.74 -4.76
C ALA A 95 0.34 -13.04 -6.25
N ALA A 96 -0.86 -13.13 -6.84
CA ALA A 96 -1.03 -13.36 -8.26
C ALA A 96 -2.11 -12.44 -8.83
N ALA A 97 -1.75 -11.67 -9.86
CA ALA A 97 -2.59 -10.65 -10.49
C ALA A 97 -3.16 -9.64 -9.46
N ASP A 98 -4.43 -9.82 -9.07
CA ASP A 98 -5.17 -8.95 -8.14
C ASP A 98 -5.61 -9.69 -6.87
N LYS A 99 -4.99 -10.83 -6.56
CA LYS A 99 -5.35 -11.68 -5.41
C LYS A 99 -4.14 -11.98 -4.54
N ILE A 100 -4.38 -11.96 -3.23
CA ILE A 100 -3.49 -12.54 -2.22
C ILE A 100 -4.15 -13.83 -1.74
N THR A 101 -3.37 -14.90 -1.61
CA THR A 101 -3.82 -16.19 -1.08
C THR A 101 -2.92 -16.58 0.08
N ILE A 102 -3.53 -16.98 1.20
CA ILE A 102 -2.86 -17.51 2.38
C ILE A 102 -3.33 -18.96 2.55
N ILE A 103 -2.38 -19.86 2.78
CA ILE A 103 -2.55 -21.32 2.88
C ILE A 103 -2.00 -21.78 4.23
#